data_AF-A0A2N7DKR3-F1
#
_entry.id   AF-A0A2N7DKR3-F1
#
_cell.length_a   1.000
_cell.length_b   1.000
_cell.length_c   1.000
_cell.angle_alpha   90.00
_cell.angle_beta   90.00
_cell.angle_gamma   90.00
#
_symmetry.space_group_name_H-M   'P 1'
#
loop_
_entity.id
_entity.type
_entity.pdbx_description
1 polymer ?
#
loop_
_entity_poly.entity_id
_entity_poly.type
_entity_poly.pdbx_seq_one_letter_code
_entity_poly.pdbx_strand_id
1 'polypeptide(L)'
;MRKGFIILMLGMFSLAANASQSTQKPVVIQIEESFTQMNSALSCSIIYSHTPMASEADYYKGVVYERYSDLVEQLVLSGQSEEGARQTAIDKVVMQAQSIEREIDNSKAGGQIQLKQLLQQTALKNECVHYASN
;
A
#
# COMPACT_ATOMS: atom_id res chain seq x y z
N MET A 1 39.15 -49.94 11.74
CA MET A 1 38.74 -48.85 10.83
C MET A 1 37.25 -48.55 10.98
N ARG A 2 36.77 -47.86 12.03
CA ARG A 2 35.32 -47.55 12.19
C ARG A 2 34.95 -46.25 12.93
N LYS A 3 35.92 -45.40 13.32
CA LYS A 3 35.64 -44.15 14.05
C LYS A 3 35.78 -42.87 13.22
N GLY A 4 36.53 -42.91 12.12
CA GLY A 4 36.72 -41.72 11.26
C GLY A 4 35.53 -41.38 10.36
N PHE A 5 34.72 -42.37 9.99
CA PHE A 5 33.64 -42.18 9.01
C PHE A 5 32.44 -41.39 9.59
N ILE A 6 32.19 -41.53 10.90
CA ILE A 6 31.05 -40.87 11.57
C ILE A 6 31.32 -39.37 11.74
N ILE A 7 32.57 -38.98 12.03
CA ILE A 7 32.97 -37.57 12.18
C ILE A 7 32.89 -36.84 10.82
N LEU A 8 33.22 -37.54 9.73
CA LEU A 8 33.15 -37.00 8.37
C LEU A 8 31.70 -36.82 7.89
N MET A 9 30.78 -37.70 8.32
CA MET A 9 29.34 -37.50 8.06
C MET A 9 28.76 -36.33 8.87
N LEU A 10 29.11 -36.18 10.15
CA LEU A 10 28.64 -35.06 11.00
C LEU A 10 29.11 -33.69 10.49
N GLY A 11 30.29 -33.62 9.87
CA GLY A 11 30.81 -32.40 9.23
C GLY A 11 30.04 -31.99 7.96
N MET A 12 29.42 -32.94 7.25
CA MET A 12 28.64 -32.63 6.05
C MET A 12 27.18 -32.23 6.34
N PHE A 13 26.66 -32.54 7.54
CA PHE A 13 25.32 -32.11 7.95
C PHE A 13 25.28 -30.75 8.66
N SER A 14 26.43 -30.16 8.99
CA SER A 14 26.50 -28.93 9.81
C SER A 14 26.63 -27.63 9.00
N LEU A 15 26.76 -27.68 7.66
CA LEU A 15 26.93 -26.49 6.81
C LEU A 15 25.84 -26.31 5.74
N ALA A 16 24.82 -27.18 5.69
CA ALA A 16 23.70 -27.04 4.76
C ALA A 16 22.35 -26.84 5.46
N ALA A 17 22.34 -26.53 6.76
CA ALA A 17 21.22 -25.83 7.35
C ALA A 17 21.34 -24.35 6.99
N ASN A 18 21.13 -24.03 5.71
CA ASN A 18 20.61 -22.72 5.36
C ASN A 18 19.25 -22.68 6.05
N ALA A 19 19.23 -22.22 7.30
CA ALA A 19 18.02 -21.75 7.93
C ALA A 19 17.38 -20.85 6.88
N SER A 20 16.21 -21.26 6.39
CA SER A 20 15.39 -20.42 5.53
C SER A 20 15.22 -19.12 6.29
N GLN A 21 16.05 -18.12 5.97
CA GLN A 21 15.84 -16.78 6.46
C GLN A 21 14.53 -16.41 5.82
N SER A 22 13.47 -16.46 6.63
CA SER A 22 12.16 -16.04 6.20
C SER A 22 12.31 -14.62 5.67
N THR A 23 12.25 -14.47 4.35
CA THR A 23 12.15 -13.18 3.67
C THR A 23 10.78 -12.55 3.90
N GLN A 24 9.91 -13.24 4.64
CA GLN A 24 8.58 -12.79 4.98
C GLN A 24 8.69 -11.63 5.98
N LYS A 25 8.33 -10.44 5.51
CA LYS A 25 8.25 -9.25 6.35
C LYS A 25 7.29 -9.52 7.52
N PRO A 26 7.56 -8.96 8.72
CA PRO A 26 6.57 -8.97 9.80
C PRO A 26 5.20 -8.46 9.32
N VAL A 27 4.12 -9.11 9.74
CA VAL A 27 2.73 -8.78 9.32
C VAL A 27 2.41 -7.30 9.59
N VAL A 28 2.90 -6.73 10.69
CA VAL A 28 2.73 -5.30 11.02
C VAL A 28 3.30 -4.38 9.93
N ILE A 29 4.48 -4.72 9.39
CA ILE A 29 5.13 -3.96 8.32
C ILE A 29 4.33 -4.13 7.01
N GLN A 30 3.82 -5.32 6.73
CA GLN A 30 2.98 -5.57 5.55
C GLN A 30 1.66 -4.80 5.60
N ILE A 31 1.05 -4.68 6.78
CA ILE A 31 -0.16 -3.87 6.99
C ILE A 31 0.13 -2.38 6.74
N GLU A 32 1.24 -1.85 7.27
CA GLU A 32 1.63 -0.45 7.08
C GLU A 32 1.92 -0.13 5.60
N GLU A 33 2.61 -1.03 4.91
CA GLU A 33 2.85 -0.92 3.46
C GLU A 33 1.52 -0.96 2.68
N SER A 34 0.60 -1.86 3.05
CA SER A 34 -0.72 -1.99 2.42
C SER A 34 -1.55 -0.71 2.61
N PHE A 35 -1.55 -0.13 3.81
CA PHE A 35 -2.19 1.16 4.06
C PHE A 35 -1.59 2.28 3.21
N THR A 36 -0.26 2.34 3.12
CA THR A 36 0.43 3.37 2.34
C THR A 36 0.08 3.26 0.86
N GLN A 37 0.14 2.06 0.29
CA GLN A 37 -0.19 1.82 -1.11
C GLN A 37 -1.66 2.13 -1.43
N MET A 38 -2.58 1.72 -0.55
CA MET A 38 -4.00 2.03 -0.69
C MET A 38 -4.24 3.55 -0.65
N ASN A 39 -3.61 4.26 0.29
CA ASN A 39 -3.74 5.71 0.42
C ASN A 39 -3.20 6.44 -0.80
N SER A 40 -2.07 6.01 -1.35
CA SER A 40 -1.52 6.59 -2.59
C SER A 40 -2.47 6.38 -3.76
N ALA A 41 -2.97 5.15 -3.96
CA ALA A 41 -3.91 4.84 -5.03
C ALA A 41 -5.22 5.63 -4.92
N LEU A 42 -5.77 5.73 -3.69
CA LEU A 42 -6.97 6.52 -3.42
C LEU A 42 -6.75 8.00 -3.70
N SER A 43 -5.60 8.54 -3.29
CA SER A 43 -5.22 9.92 -3.56
C SER A 43 -5.15 10.19 -5.06
N CYS A 44 -4.49 9.32 -5.83
CA CYS A 44 -4.41 9.45 -7.28
C CYS A 44 -5.81 9.37 -7.94
N SER A 45 -6.67 8.45 -7.50
CA SER A 45 -8.03 8.33 -8.03
C SER A 45 -8.86 9.62 -7.84
N ILE A 46 -8.85 10.18 -6.63
CA ILE A 46 -9.56 11.41 -6.30
C ILE A 46 -8.99 12.58 -7.11
N ILE A 47 -7.66 12.73 -7.15
CA ILE A 47 -7.01 13.80 -7.91
C ILE A 47 -7.41 13.75 -9.38
N TYR A 48 -7.30 12.58 -10.02
CA TYR A 48 -7.64 12.46 -11.44
C TYR A 48 -9.12 12.72 -11.71
N SER A 49 -10.01 12.41 -10.76
CA SER A 49 -11.44 12.74 -10.88
C SER A 49 -11.72 14.26 -10.92
N HIS A 50 -10.80 15.08 -10.41
CA HIS A 50 -10.86 16.54 -10.49
C HIS A 50 -10.08 17.14 -11.66
N THR A 51 -9.59 16.30 -12.57
CA THR A 51 -8.89 16.72 -13.79
C THR A 51 -9.58 16.13 -15.02
N PRO A 52 -9.21 16.56 -16.25
CA PRO A 52 -9.76 15.98 -17.48
C PRO A 52 -9.33 14.51 -17.76
N MET A 53 -8.64 13.84 -16.84
CA MET A 53 -8.02 12.52 -17.01
C MET A 53 -8.87 11.41 -16.36
N ALA A 54 -10.10 11.24 -16.84
CA ALA A 54 -11.07 10.32 -16.24
C ALA A 54 -10.64 8.84 -16.33
N SER A 55 -9.94 8.43 -17.40
CA SER A 55 -9.43 7.06 -17.56
C SER A 55 -8.45 6.66 -16.46
N GLU A 56 -7.60 7.59 -16.05
CA GLU A 56 -6.61 7.43 -15.00
C GLU A 56 -7.31 7.37 -13.64
N ALA A 57 -8.35 8.19 -13.43
CA ALA A 57 -9.18 8.10 -12.23
C ALA A 57 -9.77 6.69 -12.06
N ASP A 58 -10.32 6.12 -13.13
CA ASP A 58 -10.89 4.76 -13.13
C ASP A 58 -9.83 3.67 -12.98
N TYR A 59 -8.66 3.82 -13.59
CA TYR A 59 -7.52 2.92 -13.36
C TYR A 59 -7.17 2.86 -11.87
N TYR A 60 -6.99 4.02 -11.22
CA TYR A 60 -6.66 4.05 -9.80
C TYR A 60 -7.81 3.58 -8.90
N LYS A 61 -9.08 3.70 -9.30
CA LYS A 61 -10.18 3.02 -8.59
C LYS A 61 -9.97 1.51 -8.59
N GLY A 62 -9.59 0.93 -9.73
CA GLY A 62 -9.23 -0.49 -9.84
C GLY A 62 -8.10 -0.86 -8.88
N VAL A 63 -7.02 -0.07 -8.87
CA VAL A 63 -5.89 -0.27 -7.95
C VAL A 63 -6.33 -0.17 -6.48
N VAL A 64 -7.20 0.78 -6.13
CA VAL A 64 -7.75 0.88 -4.76
C VAL A 64 -8.47 -0.40 -4.35
N TYR A 65 -9.27 -1.00 -5.24
CA TYR A 65 -9.95 -2.27 -4.93
C TYR A 65 -8.96 -3.41 -4.70
N GLU A 66 -7.90 -3.50 -5.50
CA GLU A 66 -6.84 -4.50 -5.30
C GLU A 66 -6.14 -4.31 -3.94
N ARG A 67 -5.72 -3.08 -3.63
CA ARG A 67 -5.03 -2.76 -2.36
C ARG A 67 -5.92 -2.89 -1.14
N TYR A 68 -7.22 -2.65 -1.29
CA TYR A 68 -8.20 -2.94 -0.24
C TYR A 68 -8.22 -4.44 0.08
N SER A 69 -8.24 -5.29 -0.95
CA SER A 69 -8.20 -6.75 -0.75
C SER A 69 -6.92 -7.18 -0.04
N ASP A 70 -5.76 -6.68 -0.49
CA ASP A 70 -4.46 -6.95 0.14
C ASP A 70 -4.47 -6.55 1.62
N LEU A 71 -4.96 -5.34 1.94
CA LEU A 71 -5.04 -4.85 3.30
C LEU A 71 -5.93 -5.73 4.19
N VAL A 72 -7.11 -6.13 3.69
CA VAL A 72 -8.03 -7.01 4.43
C VAL A 72 -7.36 -8.34 4.72
N GLU A 73 -6.69 -8.95 3.73
CA GLU A 73 -5.94 -10.20 3.93
C GLU A 73 -4.88 -10.06 5.01
N GLN A 74 -4.07 -8.99 4.97
CA GLN A 74 -3.02 -8.76 5.97
C GLN A 74 -3.59 -8.53 7.38
N LEU A 75 -4.71 -7.82 7.50
CA LEU A 75 -5.41 -7.63 8.77
C LEU A 75 -5.96 -8.96 9.33
N VAL A 76 -6.52 -9.82 8.48
CA VAL A 76 -6.94 -11.17 8.88
C VAL A 76 -5.75 -12.01 9.34
N LEU A 77 -4.63 -11.97 8.63
CA LEU A 77 -3.39 -12.66 9.01
C LEU A 77 -2.81 -12.17 10.35
N SER A 78 -3.14 -10.94 10.76
CA SER A 78 -2.78 -10.41 12.09
C SER A 78 -3.68 -10.89 13.23
N GLY A 79 -4.72 -11.68 12.92
CA GLY A 79 -5.65 -12.25 13.90
C GLY A 79 -6.98 -11.53 14.03
N GLN A 80 -7.30 -10.58 13.13
CA GLN A 80 -8.64 -9.99 13.08
C GLN A 80 -9.64 -10.95 12.42
N SER A 81 -10.92 -10.84 12.80
CA SER A 81 -11.99 -11.48 12.03
C SER A 81 -12.09 -10.84 10.64
N GLU A 82 -12.56 -11.59 9.64
CA GLU A 82 -12.73 -11.05 8.29
C GLU A 82 -13.64 -9.81 8.27
N GLU A 83 -14.73 -9.84 9.03
CA GLU A 83 -15.65 -8.71 9.17
C GLU A 83 -14.94 -7.49 9.82
N GLY A 84 -14.17 -7.71 10.89
CA GLY A 84 -13.41 -6.64 11.54
C GLY A 84 -12.31 -6.04 10.67
N ALA A 85 -11.63 -6.89 9.89
CA ALA A 85 -10.62 -6.47 8.92
C ALA A 85 -11.22 -5.62 7.81
N ARG A 86 -12.35 -6.06 7.24
CA ARG A 86 -13.10 -5.31 6.21
C ARG A 86 -13.57 -3.95 6.74
N GLN A 87 -14.13 -3.91 7.95
CA GLN A 87 -14.58 -2.66 8.55
C GLN A 87 -13.42 -1.70 8.79
N THR A 88 -12.31 -2.20 9.36
CA THR A 88 -11.10 -1.40 9.60
C THR A 88 -10.55 -0.82 8.30
N ALA A 89 -10.46 -1.63 7.24
CA ALA A 89 -10.01 -1.18 5.93
C ALA A 89 -10.95 -0.11 5.33
N ILE A 90 -12.27 -0.31 5.43
CA ILE A 90 -13.28 0.67 4.97
C ILE A 90 -13.14 1.99 5.73
N ASP A 91 -13.07 1.94 7.06
CA ASP A 91 -12.95 3.15 7.89
C ASP A 91 -11.71 3.96 7.51
N LYS A 92 -10.60 3.28 7.20
CA LYS A 92 -9.36 3.91 6.76
C LYS A 92 -9.49 4.56 5.39
N VAL A 93 -10.10 3.86 4.42
CA VAL A 93 -10.41 4.42 3.10
C VAL A 93 -11.30 5.66 3.23
N VAL A 94 -12.38 5.58 4.01
CA VAL A 94 -13.35 6.67 4.19
C VAL A 94 -12.69 7.88 4.85
N MET A 95 -11.92 7.68 5.92
CA MET A 95 -11.20 8.78 6.59
C MET A 95 -10.22 9.46 5.64
N GLN A 96 -9.46 8.69 4.86
CA GLN A 96 -8.51 9.24 3.89
C GLN A 96 -9.21 10.03 2.78
N ALA A 97 -10.28 9.47 2.20
CA ALA A 97 -11.07 10.15 1.18
C ALA A 97 -11.64 11.48 1.68
N GLN A 98 -12.25 11.48 2.87
CA GLN A 98 -12.79 12.69 3.49
C GLN A 98 -11.72 13.75 3.76
N SER A 99 -10.52 13.33 4.16
CA SER A 99 -9.40 14.26 4.37
C SER A 99 -9.00 14.97 3.07
N ILE A 100 -8.84 14.20 1.99
CA ILE A 100 -8.42 14.73 0.68
C ILE A 100 -9.49 15.66 0.10
N GLU A 101 -10.76 15.24 0.13
CA GLU A 101 -11.88 16.05 -0.36
C GLU A 101 -11.96 17.40 0.39
N ARG A 102 -11.73 17.39 1.71
CA ARG A 102 -11.70 18.61 2.51
C ARG A 102 -10.54 19.55 2.11
N GLU A 103 -9.36 19.02 1.83
CA GLU A 103 -8.22 19.81 1.33
C GLU A 103 -8.52 20.43 -0.04
N ILE A 104 -9.15 19.67 -0.92
CA ILE A 104 -9.58 20.10 -2.25
C ILE A 104 -10.62 21.21 -2.15
N ASP A 105 -11.64 21.04 -1.31
CA ASP A 105 -12.71 22.03 -1.15
C ASP A 105 -12.21 23.33 -0.51
N ASN A 106 -11.33 23.23 0.48
CA ASN A 106 -10.66 24.40 1.05
C ASN A 106 -9.83 25.15 -0.01
N SER A 107 -9.19 24.43 -0.92
CA SER A 107 -8.37 25.03 -1.99
C SER A 107 -9.21 25.64 -3.11
N LYS A 108 -10.40 25.08 -3.42
CA LYS A 108 -11.37 25.69 -4.34
C LYS A 108 -11.82 27.06 -3.87
N ALA A 109 -12.04 27.23 -2.56
CA ALA A 109 -12.41 28.53 -1.98
C ALA A 109 -11.33 29.61 -2.18
N GLY A 110 -10.05 29.21 -2.28
CA GLY A 110 -8.92 30.09 -2.58
C GLY A 110 -8.68 30.34 -4.07
N GLY A 111 -9.43 29.69 -4.97
CA GLY A 111 -9.40 29.90 -6.42
C GLY A 111 -8.68 28.81 -7.23
N GLN A 112 -8.89 28.83 -8.56
CA GLN A 112 -8.48 27.76 -9.47
C GLN A 112 -6.97 27.48 -9.50
N ILE A 113 -6.12 28.50 -9.32
CA ILE A 113 -4.66 28.35 -9.32
C ILE A 113 -4.21 27.53 -8.11
N GLN A 114 -4.77 27.80 -6.92
CA GLN A 114 -4.42 27.10 -5.69
C GLN A 114 -4.85 25.64 -5.75
N LEU A 115 -6.05 25.36 -6.27
CA LEU A 115 -6.50 23.99 -6.51
C LEU A 115 -5.55 23.25 -7.46
N LYS A 116 -5.16 23.86 -8.59
CA LYS A 116 -4.24 23.23 -9.56
C LYS A 116 -2.89 22.89 -8.90
N GLN A 117 -2.36 23.77 -8.07
CA GLN A 117 -1.10 23.56 -7.34
C GLN A 117 -1.23 22.43 -6.31
N LEU A 118 -2.31 22.39 -5.54
CA LEU A 118 -2.56 21.29 -4.59
C LEU A 118 -2.59 19.95 -5.32
N LEU A 119 -3.40 19.83 -6.38
CA LEU A 119 -3.52 18.59 -7.16
C LEU A 119 -2.17 18.16 -7.73
N GLN A 120 -1.36 19.10 -8.24
CA GLN A 120 0.01 18.84 -8.71
C GLN A 120 0.93 18.30 -7.60
N GLN A 121 0.99 18.97 -6.45
CA GLN A 121 1.86 18.60 -5.35
C GLN A 121 1.48 17.25 -4.75
N THR A 122 0.19 17.02 -4.54
CA THR A 122 -0.29 15.75 -3.99
C THR A 122 -0.03 14.60 -4.96
N ALA A 123 -0.17 14.83 -6.27
CA ALA A 123 0.08 13.80 -7.25
C ALA A 123 1.58 13.47 -7.40
N LEU A 124 2.47 14.47 -7.29
CA LEU A 124 3.91 14.25 -7.20
C LEU A 124 4.29 13.42 -5.98
N LYS A 125 3.74 13.77 -4.81
CA LYS A 125 3.99 13.06 -3.54
C LYS A 125 3.59 11.59 -3.59
N ASN A 126 2.51 11.26 -4.30
CA ASN A 126 1.97 9.91 -4.40
C ASN A 126 2.39 9.18 -5.68
N GLU A 127 3.34 9.75 -6.44
CA GLU A 127 3.86 9.18 -7.69
C GLU A 127 2.77 8.80 -8.70
N CYS A 128 1.72 9.62 -8.77
CA CYS A 128 0.63 9.39 -9.72
C CYS A 128 1.19 9.51 -11.15
N VAL A 129 1.06 8.42 -11.92
CA VAL A 129 1.73 8.12 -13.20
C VAL A 129 1.59 9.19 -14.31
N HIS A 130 0.80 10.25 -14.11
CA HIS A 130 0.59 11.34 -15.08
C HIS A 130 0.73 12.77 -14.54
N TYR A 131 1.15 12.97 -13.30
CA TYR A 131 1.41 14.31 -12.74
C TYR A 131 2.89 14.58 -12.47
N ALA A 132 3.73 13.54 -12.57
CA ALA A 132 5.19 13.65 -12.45
C ALA A 132 5.87 14.25 -13.68
N SER A 133 5.14 14.48 -14.77
CA SER A 133 5.63 15.10 -15.99
C SER A 133 5.03 16.49 -16.18
N ASN A 134 5.76 17.51 -15.74
CA ASN A 134 5.79 18.81 -16.41
C ASN A 134 6.96 18.82 -17.38
#